data_AF-A0A3D9ZSW1-F1
#
_entry.id   AF-A0A3D9ZSW1-F1
#
_cell.length_a   1.000
_cell.length_b   1.000
_cell.length_c   1.000
_cell.angle_alpha   90.00
_cell.angle_beta   90.00
_cell.angle_gamma   90.00
#
_symmetry.space_group_name_H-M   'P 1'
#
loop_
_entity.id
_entity.type
_entity.pdbx_description
1 polymer ?
#
loop_
_entity_poly.entity_id
_entity_poly.type
_entity_poly.pdbx_seq_one_letter_code
_entity_poly.pdbx_strand_id
1 'polypeptide(L)'
;MPRRLRFGAVSRRDGLQRPECGGSAIPSLHMATFRSASTLLSSDGTRTAGTAALFAEPSRKGGTPPWAGDFRVANDAGNGPKNAVGKTFTLELPDGSTGKVVVQSLKTGKGGVILALMGEDAPPF
;
A
#
# COMPACT_ATOMS: atom_id res chain seq x y z
N MET A 1 -2.49 -63.61 9.65
CA MET A 1 -3.06 -62.72 10.67
C MET A 1 -3.12 -61.29 10.14
N PRO A 2 -4.31 -60.72 9.83
CA PRO A 2 -4.45 -59.36 9.33
C PRO A 2 -4.94 -58.34 10.38
N ARG A 3 -4.56 -57.07 10.16
CA ARG A 3 -5.25 -55.79 10.44
C ARG A 3 -5.81 -55.49 11.83
N ARG A 4 -5.32 -54.39 12.41
CA ARG A 4 -6.18 -53.31 12.95
C ARG A 4 -5.47 -51.95 12.87
N LEU A 5 -5.90 -51.15 11.88
CA LEU A 5 -5.74 -49.69 11.86
C LEU A 5 -6.74 -49.11 12.86
N ARG A 6 -6.27 -48.24 13.76
CA ARG A 6 -7.13 -47.28 14.46
C ARG A 6 -6.72 -45.87 14.07
N PHE A 7 -7.66 -45.20 13.41
CA PHE A 7 -7.72 -43.75 13.28
C PHE A 7 -7.87 -43.12 14.67
N GLY A 8 -7.16 -42.02 14.91
CA GLY A 8 -7.21 -41.27 16.16
C GLY A 8 -6.84 -39.80 15.94
N ALA A 9 -7.89 -38.99 15.77
CA ALA A 9 -8.02 -37.57 16.13
C ALA A 9 -6.98 -36.55 15.63
N VAL A 10 -7.44 -35.77 14.64
CA VAL A 10 -7.06 -34.37 14.41
C VAL A 10 -7.23 -33.59 15.72
N SER A 11 -6.12 -33.11 16.29
CA SER A 11 -6.14 -32.14 17.38
C SER A 11 -5.74 -30.78 16.81
N ARG A 12 -6.73 -29.87 16.80
CA ARG A 12 -6.61 -28.49 16.31
C ARG A 12 -5.59 -27.75 17.15
N ARG A 13 -4.61 -27.13 16.49
CA ARG A 13 -3.83 -26.04 17.08
C ARG A 13 -4.66 -24.77 17.02
N ASP A 14 -5.50 -24.53 18.02
CA ASP A 14 -5.98 -23.18 18.30
C ASP A 14 -4.88 -22.45 19.11
N GLY A 15 -3.83 -22.06 18.37
CA GLY A 15 -2.84 -21.11 18.83
C GLY A 15 -3.47 -19.72 18.81
N LEU A 16 -4.17 -19.38 19.90
CA LEU A 16 -4.60 -18.02 20.16
C LEU A 16 -3.36 -17.18 20.50
N GLN A 17 -2.62 -16.77 19.46
CA GLN A 17 -1.54 -15.79 19.60
C GLN A 17 -2.19 -14.43 19.84
N ARG A 18 -2.38 -14.11 21.12
CA ARG A 18 -2.43 -12.72 21.57
C ARG A 18 -1.05 -12.11 21.26
N PRO A 19 -0.93 -11.04 20.47
CA PRO A 19 0.32 -10.31 20.43
C PRO A 19 0.43 -9.55 21.76
N GLU A 20 1.49 -9.86 22.48
CA GLU A 20 1.84 -9.26 23.76
C GLU A 20 2.02 -7.75 23.59
N CYS A 21 1.18 -6.98 24.29
CA CYS A 21 1.37 -5.54 24.46
C CYS A 21 2.48 -5.34 25.50
N GLY A 22 3.73 -5.49 25.03
CA GLY A 22 4.93 -5.46 25.87
C GLY A 22 6.09 -4.78 25.15
N GLY A 23 5.90 -3.51 24.76
CA GLY A 23 6.95 -2.66 24.22
C GLY A 23 6.94 -1.33 24.95
N SER A 24 7.82 -1.20 25.95
CA SER A 24 8.08 0.05 26.64
C SER A 24 8.38 1.18 25.65
N ALA A 25 7.81 2.34 25.93
CA ALA A 25 7.85 3.56 25.15
C ALA A 25 9.28 3.98 24.77
N ILE A 26 9.62 3.77 23.51
CA ILE A 26 10.40 4.72 22.73
C ILE A 26 9.44 5.10 21.60
N PRO A 27 9.11 6.38 21.34
CA PRO A 27 8.48 6.73 20.08
C PRO A 27 9.51 6.40 19.01
N SER A 28 9.46 5.18 18.48
CA SER A 28 10.20 4.85 17.29
C SER A 28 9.70 5.86 16.26
N LEU A 29 10.59 6.77 15.87
CA LEU A 29 10.47 7.61 14.67
C LEU A 29 10.45 6.71 13.43
N HIS A 30 9.58 5.70 13.42
CA HIS A 30 9.51 4.71 12.37
C HIS A 30 8.68 5.34 11.26
N MET A 31 9.34 5.66 10.16
CA MET A 31 8.67 5.90 8.90
C MET A 31 7.82 4.68 8.58
N ALA A 32 6.50 4.86 8.47
CA ALA A 32 5.64 3.80 7.96
C ALA A 32 5.88 3.72 6.44
N THR A 33 6.14 2.53 5.92
CA THR A 33 6.32 2.32 4.48
C THR A 33 5.35 1.27 3.99
N PHE A 34 4.74 1.52 2.84
CA PHE A 34 3.83 0.59 2.19
C PHE A 34 4.34 0.28 0.79
N ARG A 35 4.41 -0.99 0.42
CA ARG A 35 4.77 -1.39 -0.94
C ARG A 35 3.91 -2.55 -1.41
N SER A 36 2.99 -2.28 -2.32
CA SER A 36 2.12 -3.32 -2.85
C SER A 36 1.52 -2.96 -4.21
N ALA A 37 0.85 -3.93 -4.84
CA ALA A 37 0.01 -3.69 -6.00
C ALA A 37 -1.16 -2.79 -5.59
N SER A 38 -1.44 -1.76 -6.40
CA SER A 38 -2.45 -0.74 -6.13
C SER A 38 -2.99 -0.20 -7.44
N THR A 39 -4.16 0.45 -7.37
CA THR A 39 -4.81 1.02 -8.55
C THR A 39 -4.95 2.53 -8.37
N LEU A 40 -4.46 3.29 -9.35
CA LEU A 40 -4.73 4.72 -9.44
C LEU A 40 -6.01 4.96 -10.22
N LEU A 41 -6.98 5.60 -9.57
CA LEU A 41 -8.22 6.08 -10.16
C LEU A 41 -8.09 7.57 -10.49
N SER A 42 -8.23 7.89 -11.76
CA SER A 42 -8.35 9.25 -12.27
C SER A 42 -9.78 9.77 -12.09
N SER A 43 -9.95 11.09 -12.05
CA SER A 43 -11.27 11.73 -11.98
C SER A 43 -12.15 11.43 -13.22
N ASP A 44 -11.53 11.07 -14.34
CA ASP A 44 -12.21 10.64 -15.56
C ASP A 44 -12.69 9.18 -15.52
N GLY A 45 -12.47 8.47 -14.40
CA GLY A 45 -12.81 7.06 -14.21
C GLY A 45 -11.75 6.07 -14.70
N THR A 46 -10.64 6.55 -15.27
CA THR A 46 -9.54 5.68 -15.72
C THR A 46 -8.87 5.00 -14.53
N ARG A 47 -8.81 3.67 -14.58
CA ARG A 47 -8.11 2.83 -13.60
C ARG A 47 -6.77 2.39 -14.15
N THR A 48 -5.70 2.80 -13.48
CA THR A 48 -4.33 2.44 -13.83
C THR A 48 -3.79 1.49 -12.77
N ALA A 49 -3.63 0.22 -13.12
CA ALA A 49 -2.99 -0.74 -12.24
C ALA A 49 -1.48 -0.48 -12.15
N GLY A 50 -0.89 -0.73 -10.99
CA GLY A 50 0.55 -0.56 -10.77
C GLY A 50 1.00 -1.00 -9.39
N THR A 51 2.22 -0.66 -9.05
CA THR A 51 2.81 -0.89 -7.73
C THR A 51 3.05 0.45 -7.06
N ALA A 52 2.43 0.66 -5.90
CA ALA A 52 2.71 1.80 -5.04
C ALA A 52 3.86 1.46 -4.08
N ALA A 53 4.76 2.40 -3.88
CA ALA A 53 5.79 2.42 -2.85
C ALA A 53 5.67 3.75 -2.10
N LEU A 54 4.96 3.73 -0.99
CA LEU A 54 4.61 4.88 -0.18
C LEU A 54 5.41 4.92 1.12
N PHE A 55 5.60 6.11 1.64
CA PHE A 55 6.22 6.38 2.92
C PHE A 55 5.42 7.49 3.63
N ALA A 56 5.14 7.30 4.92
CA ALA A 56 4.54 8.31 5.78
C ALA A 56 5.55 8.73 6.83
N GLU A 57 5.75 10.04 6.96
CA GLU A 57 6.59 10.59 8.00
C GLU A 57 5.84 10.64 9.34
N PRO A 58 6.53 10.42 10.47
CA PRO A 58 5.92 10.61 11.79
C PRO A 58 5.45 12.06 11.95
N SER A 59 4.16 12.27 12.24
CA SER A 59 3.61 13.59 12.50
C SER A 59 4.35 14.27 13.65
N ARG A 60 5.12 15.32 13.36
CA ARG A 60 5.86 16.05 14.40
C ARG A 60 4.98 16.92 15.30
N LYS A 61 3.71 17.19 14.95
CA LYS A 61 2.86 18.12 15.70
C LYS A 61 1.36 18.01 15.38
N GLY A 62 0.71 16.91 15.78
CA GLY A 62 -0.75 16.77 15.81
C GLY A 62 -1.53 16.95 14.49
N GLY A 63 -0.84 17.15 13.37
CA GLY A 63 -1.40 17.21 12.03
C GLY A 63 -1.40 15.85 11.35
N THR A 64 -2.16 15.76 10.25
CA THR A 64 -2.14 14.61 9.35
C THR A 64 -0.70 14.35 8.89
N PRO A 65 -0.16 13.13 9.09
CA PRO A 65 1.20 12.82 8.71
C PRO A 65 1.33 12.96 7.20
N PRO A 66 2.28 13.77 6.69
CA PRO A 66 2.52 13.82 5.26
C PRO A 66 3.04 12.45 4.82
N TRP A 67 2.49 11.96 3.73
CA TRP A 67 2.96 10.75 3.08
C TRP A 67 3.14 11.00 1.60
N ALA A 68 4.09 10.30 1.01
CA ALA A 68 4.43 10.43 -0.39
C ALA A 68 4.98 9.10 -0.88
N GLY A 69 5.25 8.99 -2.17
CA GLY A 69 5.73 7.75 -2.72
C GLY A 69 5.97 7.78 -4.21
N ASP A 70 6.34 6.62 -4.74
CA ASP A 70 6.33 6.37 -6.17
C ASP A 70 5.27 5.34 -6.53
N PHE A 71 4.61 5.56 -7.66
CA PHE A 71 3.73 4.59 -8.26
C PHE A 71 4.28 4.19 -9.61
N ARG A 72 4.63 2.91 -9.74
CA ARG A 72 5.07 2.30 -10.99
C ARG A 72 3.88 1.73 -11.71
N VAL A 73 3.53 2.28 -12.86
CA VAL A 73 2.45 1.76 -13.71
C VAL A 73 2.82 0.35 -14.16
N ALA A 74 1.86 -0.58 -14.10
CA ALA A 74 2.07 -1.93 -14.60
C ALA A 74 2.31 -1.90 -16.11
N ASN A 75 3.18 -2.78 -16.63
CA ASN A 75 3.49 -2.82 -18.05
C ASN A 75 2.25 -3.04 -18.93
N ASP A 76 1.26 -3.78 -18.42
CA ASP A 76 0.01 -4.08 -19.12
C ASP A 76 -1.02 -2.94 -19.05
N ALA A 77 -0.81 -1.95 -18.16
CA ALA A 77 -1.67 -0.77 -18.02
C ALA A 77 -1.36 0.33 -19.05
N GLY A 78 -0.46 0.07 -20.00
CA GLY A 78 -0.11 0.98 -21.09
C GLY A 78 0.78 2.16 -20.66
N ASN A 79 0.70 3.27 -21.39
CA ASN A 79 1.56 4.44 -21.19
C ASN A 79 1.20 5.29 -19.94
N GLY A 80 0.34 4.79 -19.05
CA GLY A 80 -0.14 5.51 -17.89
C GLY A 80 -0.91 6.82 -18.22
N PRO A 81 -1.35 7.55 -17.20
CA PRO A 81 -2.07 8.81 -17.39
C PRO A 81 -1.15 9.90 -17.95
N LYS A 82 -1.50 10.44 -19.12
CA LYS A 82 -0.80 11.56 -19.77
C LYS A 82 -1.16 12.88 -19.07
N ASN A 83 -0.18 13.76 -18.86
CA ASN A 83 -0.35 15.03 -18.15
C ASN A 83 -0.99 14.85 -16.76
N ALA A 84 -0.50 13.88 -16.00
CA ALA A 84 -0.97 13.59 -14.64
C ALA A 84 -0.44 14.58 -13.61
N VAL A 85 0.69 15.26 -13.89
CA VAL A 85 1.35 16.19 -12.95
C VAL A 85 0.42 17.31 -12.53
N GLY A 86 0.34 17.57 -11.22
CA GLY A 86 -0.54 18.55 -10.60
C GLY A 86 -2.00 18.13 -10.48
N LYS A 87 -2.36 16.92 -10.91
CA LYS A 87 -3.72 16.39 -10.76
C LYS A 87 -3.83 15.48 -9.54
N THR A 88 -5.01 15.52 -8.93
CA THR A 88 -5.40 14.62 -7.85
C THR A 88 -5.97 13.33 -8.42
N PHE A 89 -5.50 12.21 -7.89
CA PHE A 89 -5.96 10.86 -8.16
C PHE A 89 -6.36 10.20 -6.84
N THR A 90 -7.20 9.18 -6.93
CA THR A 90 -7.51 8.30 -5.80
C THR A 90 -6.63 7.07 -5.93
N LEU A 91 -5.79 6.79 -4.93
CA LEU A 91 -5.02 5.57 -4.82
C LEU A 91 -5.83 4.54 -4.04
N GLU A 92 -6.17 3.43 -4.69
CA GLU A 92 -6.83 2.27 -4.09
C GLU A 92 -5.78 1.20 -3.76
N LEU A 93 -5.71 0.85 -2.50
CA LEU A 93 -4.87 -0.19 -1.94
C LEU A 93 -5.55 -1.58 -2.08
N PRO A 94 -4.79 -2.68 -1.98
CA PRO A 94 -5.32 -4.03 -2.20
C PRO A 94 -6.24 -4.52 -1.07
N ASP A 95 -6.23 -3.84 0.08
CA ASP A 95 -7.15 -4.06 1.20
C ASP A 95 -8.50 -3.34 1.00
N GLY A 96 -8.65 -2.59 -0.10
CA GLY A 96 -9.82 -1.76 -0.39
C GLY A 96 -9.77 -0.36 0.24
N SER A 97 -8.72 -0.04 1.00
CA SER A 97 -8.51 1.30 1.53
C SER A 97 -8.18 2.27 0.38
N THR A 98 -8.61 3.52 0.51
CA THR A 98 -8.35 4.55 -0.51
C THR A 98 -7.73 5.78 0.10
N GLY A 99 -6.82 6.42 -0.64
CA GLY A 99 -6.18 7.67 -0.25
C GLY A 99 -6.10 8.64 -1.43
N LYS A 100 -6.25 9.94 -1.16
CA LYS A 100 -6.08 10.97 -2.18
C LYS A 100 -4.61 11.30 -2.35
N VAL A 101 -4.16 11.31 -3.59
CA VAL A 101 -2.78 11.59 -3.96
C VAL A 101 -2.71 12.60 -5.09
N VAL A 102 -1.80 13.56 -5.00
CA VAL A 102 -1.45 14.45 -6.09
C VAL A 102 -0.19 13.94 -6.77
N VAL A 103 -0.18 13.91 -8.09
CA VAL A 103 1.01 13.55 -8.86
C VAL A 103 1.93 14.77 -8.90
N GLN A 104 3.08 14.68 -8.23
CA GLN A 104 4.10 15.71 -8.21
C GLN A 104 4.98 15.69 -9.46
N SER A 105 5.25 14.50 -10.00
CA SER A 105 6.02 14.36 -11.25
C SER A 105 5.67 13.06 -11.96
N LEU A 106 5.88 13.05 -13.27
CA LEU A 106 5.72 11.88 -14.14
C LEU A 106 7.07 11.64 -14.83
N LYS A 107 7.62 10.45 -14.66
CA LYS A 107 8.83 9.99 -15.35
C LYS A 107 8.46 8.84 -16.28
N THR A 108 8.78 8.99 -17.56
CA THR A 108 8.56 7.97 -18.59
C THR A 108 9.89 7.61 -19.22
N GLY A 109 10.23 6.32 -19.29
CA GLY A 109 11.48 5.87 -19.93
C GLY A 109 11.46 4.39 -20.25
N LYS A 110 12.64 3.82 -20.56
CA LYS A 110 12.80 2.38 -20.85
C LYS A 110 12.32 1.45 -19.72
N GLY A 111 12.26 1.95 -18.48
CA GLY A 111 11.77 1.22 -17.30
C GLY A 111 10.27 1.37 -17.02
N GLY A 112 9.49 1.90 -17.96
CA GLY A 112 8.05 2.14 -17.80
C GLY A 112 7.74 3.56 -17.30
N VAL A 113 6.55 3.69 -16.71
CA VAL A 113 6.01 4.97 -16.22
C VAL A 113 6.01 4.97 -14.70
N ILE A 114 6.66 5.99 -14.11
CA ILE A 114 6.75 6.19 -12.67
C ILE A 114 6.16 7.55 -12.33
N LEU A 115 5.19 7.57 -11.42
CA LEU A 115 4.55 8.76 -10.88
C LEU A 115 5.10 9.01 -9.48
N ALA A 116 5.55 10.23 -9.20
CA ALA A 116 5.78 10.66 -7.82
C ALA A 116 4.44 11.14 -7.24
N LEU A 117 4.03 10.55 -6.13
CA LEU A 117 2.77 10.81 -5.45
C LEU A 117 3.03 11.55 -4.13
N MET A 118 2.14 12.46 -3.80
CA MET A 118 2.04 13.10 -2.48
C MET A 118 0.61 12.93 -1.98
N GLY A 119 0.45 12.37 -0.79
CA GLY A 119 -0.84 12.26 -0.13
C GLY A 119 -1.37 13.62 0.33
N GLU A 120 -2.66 13.87 0.10
CA GLU A 120 -3.34 15.08 0.63
C GLU A 120 -3.92 14.84 2.04
N ASP A 121 -4.36 13.61 2.30
CA ASP A 121 -5.06 13.22 3.52
C ASP A 121 -4.20 12.28 4.38
N ALA A 122 -4.80 11.62 5.39
CA ALA A 122 -4.12 10.61 6.17
C ALA A 122 -3.65 9.44 5.28
N PRO A 123 -2.50 8.83 5.59
CA PRO A 123 -2.02 7.66 4.87
C PRO A 123 -3.05 6.52 5.01
N PRO A 124 -3.41 5.85 3.91
CA PRO A 124 -4.36 4.73 3.93
C PRO A 124 -3.75 3.40 4.43
N PHE A 125 -2.53 3.42 5.00
CA PHE A 125 -1.73 2.24 5.37
C PHE A 125 -1.09 2.36 6.76
#